data_AF-A0A3P7EK44-F1
#
_entry.id   AF-A0A3P7EK44-F1
#
_cell.length_a   1.000
_cell.length_b   1.000
_cell.length_c   1.000
_cell.angle_alpha   90.00
_cell.angle_beta   90.00
_cell.angle_gamma   90.00
#
_symmetry.space_group_name_H-M   'P 1'
#
loop_
_entity.id
_entity.type
_entity.pdbx_description
1 polymer ?
#
loop_
_entity_poly.entity_id
_entity_poly.type
_entity_poly.pdbx_seq_one_letter_code
_entity_poly.pdbx_strand_id
1 'polypeptide(L)'
;MIFTASLWVIAGWILRLCERHDTVDPINIHSQKHQDYLNSLWLIAITFLSVGYGDIVPNTYCGRAMAVITGILGTCTSSMVVAVIARKLELTRAEKHVHNFMMDTQLTKQTTSNTYEMVHDVQNNQEGLSLRMTAMEYQLADINRELSALVEFLRPNRILKNASLTTSGIINSHDNTVRRRCNAVEVES
;
A
#
# COMPACT_ATOMS: atom_id res chain seq x y z
N MET A 1 24.03 22.53 -16.81
CA MET A 1 23.32 23.80 -16.52
C MET A 1 24.06 25.02 -17.08
N ILE A 2 25.38 25.17 -16.85
CA ILE A 2 26.12 26.29 -17.46
C ILE A 2 26.07 26.27 -19.00
N PHE A 3 26.21 25.08 -19.60
CA PHE A 3 26.20 24.88 -21.05
C PHE A 3 24.84 25.20 -21.69
N THR A 4 23.74 24.86 -21.00
CA THR A 4 22.39 25.14 -21.49
C THR A 4 22.07 26.63 -21.39
N ALA A 5 22.54 27.30 -20.33
CA ALA A 5 22.40 28.74 -20.19
C ALA A 5 23.21 29.51 -21.25
N SER A 6 24.44 29.09 -21.57
CA SER A 6 25.21 29.72 -22.64
C SER A 6 24.55 29.53 -24.01
N LEU A 7 23.97 28.35 -24.28
CA LEU A 7 23.20 28.12 -25.50
C LEU A 7 21.98 29.04 -25.62
N TRP A 8 21.27 29.34 -24.52
CA TRP A 8 20.15 30.28 -24.53
C TRP A 8 20.59 31.71 -24.86
N VAL A 9 21.69 32.16 -24.26
CA VAL A 9 22.24 33.50 -24.54
C VAL A 9 22.69 33.61 -25.99
N ILE A 10 23.40 32.59 -26.51
CA ILE A 10 23.84 32.56 -27.91
C ILE A 10 22.65 32.51 -28.87
N ALA A 11 21.67 31.65 -28.62
CA ALA A 11 20.51 31.52 -29.49
C ALA A 11 19.63 32.78 -29.47
N GLY A 12 19.44 33.40 -28.30
CA GLY A 12 18.76 34.69 -28.18
C GLY A 12 19.51 35.83 -28.89
N TRP A 13 20.85 35.82 -28.82
CA TRP A 13 21.69 36.77 -29.55
C TRP A 13 21.60 36.59 -31.07
N ILE A 14 21.66 35.33 -31.55
CA ILE A 14 21.54 35.01 -32.99
C ILE A 14 20.14 35.38 -33.50
N LEU A 15 19.08 35.07 -32.75
CA LEU A 15 17.71 35.43 -33.13
C LEU A 15 17.58 36.95 -33.25
N ARG A 16 18.13 37.71 -32.29
CA ARG A 16 18.15 39.17 -32.39
C ARG A 16 18.99 39.67 -33.56
N LEU A 17 20.11 39.02 -33.88
CA LEU A 17 20.95 39.41 -35.00
C LEU A 17 20.25 39.16 -36.34
N CYS A 18 19.53 38.05 -36.46
CA CYS A 18 18.76 37.73 -37.66
C CYS A 18 17.54 38.65 -37.82
N GLU A 19 16.74 38.87 -36.78
CA GLU A 19 15.55 39.74 -36.87
C GLU A 19 15.92 41.23 -37.02
N ARG A 20 17.11 41.66 -36.57
CA ARG A 20 17.62 43.01 -36.84
C ARG A 20 17.93 43.24 -38.33
N HIS A 21 18.19 42.19 -39.11
CA HIS A 21 18.54 42.33 -40.52
C HIS A 21 17.32 42.64 -41.39
N ASP A 22 16.12 42.18 -41.00
CA ASP A 22 14.87 42.40 -41.74
C ASP A 22 14.20 43.76 -41.43
N THR A 23 14.78 44.63 -40.59
CA THR A 23 14.23 45.97 -40.31
C THR A 23 14.39 46.97 -41.47
N VAL A 24 14.75 46.51 -42.66
CA VAL A 24 14.90 47.35 -43.85
C VAL A 24 13.54 47.74 -44.46
N ASP A 25 12.46 47.01 -44.12
CA ASP A 25 11.11 47.33 -44.60
C ASP A 25 10.27 48.07 -43.51
N PRO A 26 10.06 49.40 -43.64
CA PRO A 26 9.41 50.23 -42.61
C PRO A 26 7.88 50.04 -42.48
N ILE A 27 7.27 49.06 -43.16
CA ILE A 27 5.80 48.91 -43.23
C ILE A 27 5.23 48.02 -42.12
N ASN A 28 6.04 47.16 -41.49
CA ASN A 28 5.54 46.23 -40.47
C ASN A 28 5.75 46.79 -39.05
N ILE A 29 4.75 47.53 -38.54
CA ILE A 29 4.63 48.01 -37.15
C ILE A 29 4.83 46.84 -36.15
N HIS A 30 4.51 45.61 -36.56
CA HIS A 30 4.70 44.41 -35.77
C HIS A 30 6.18 44.07 -35.47
N SER A 31 7.11 44.53 -36.29
CA SER A 31 8.56 44.29 -36.14
C SER A 31 9.21 45.20 -35.09
N GLN A 32 8.59 46.33 -34.76
CA GLN A 32 9.09 47.18 -33.67
C GLN A 32 8.95 46.54 -32.28
N LYS A 33 8.08 45.52 -32.12
CA LYS A 33 7.96 44.80 -30.85
C LYS A 33 9.16 43.89 -30.56
N HIS A 34 9.95 43.52 -31.56
CA HIS A 34 11.17 42.69 -31.40
C HIS A 34 12.41 43.48 -30.96
N GLN A 35 12.32 44.80 -30.77
CA GLN A 35 13.47 45.64 -30.41
C GLN A 35 14.02 45.35 -29.00
N ASP A 36 13.16 44.90 -28.09
CA ASP A 36 13.55 44.56 -26.73
C ASP A 36 14.21 43.18 -26.67
N TYR A 37 15.46 43.13 -26.17
CA TYR A 37 16.18 41.89 -25.88
C TYR A 37 15.35 40.90 -25.04
N LEU A 38 14.47 41.42 -24.17
CA LEU A 38 13.60 40.64 -23.32
C LEU A 38 12.55 39.85 -24.11
N ASN A 39 12.00 40.41 -25.18
CA ASN A 39 11.00 39.72 -26.02
C ASN A 39 11.64 38.58 -26.81
N SER A 40 12.86 38.79 -27.34
CA SER A 40 13.64 37.72 -27.97
C SER A 40 14.06 36.64 -26.98
N LEU A 41 14.42 37.02 -25.75
CA LEU A 41 14.76 36.07 -24.67
C LEU A 41 13.53 35.28 -24.20
N TRP A 42 12.35 35.90 -24.21
CA TRP A 42 11.09 35.26 -23.88
C TRP A 42 10.69 34.24 -24.97
N LEU A 43 10.79 34.62 -26.24
CA LEU A 43 10.54 33.73 -27.38
C LEU A 43 11.46 32.50 -27.35
N ILE A 44 12.76 32.70 -27.11
CA ILE A 44 13.71 31.59 -27.06
C ILE A 44 13.42 30.65 -25.88
N ALA A 45 13.02 31.19 -24.71
CA ALA A 45 12.65 30.39 -23.55
C ALA A 45 11.42 29.51 -23.81
N ILE A 46 10.36 30.07 -24.40
CA ILE A 46 9.13 29.33 -24.74
C ILE A 46 9.33 28.30 -25.84
N THR A 47 10.20 28.62 -26.81
CA THR A 47 10.60 27.68 -27.86
C THR A 47 11.39 26.51 -27.27
N PHE A 48 12.32 26.79 -26.35
CA PHE A 48 13.09 25.76 -25.65
C PHE A 48 12.20 24.87 -24.77
N LEU A 49 11.22 25.46 -24.08
CA LEU A 49 10.23 24.74 -23.28
C LEU A 49 9.19 24.01 -24.16
N SER A 50 9.20 24.18 -25.48
CA SER A 50 8.21 23.64 -26.42
C SER A 50 6.75 24.04 -26.09
N VAL A 51 6.54 25.19 -25.43
CA VAL A 51 5.20 25.70 -25.07
C VAL A 51 4.54 26.38 -26.27
N GLY A 52 5.26 27.28 -26.94
CA GLY A 52 4.84 27.92 -28.20
C GLY A 52 3.49 28.68 -28.19
N TYR A 53 3.38 29.79 -27.45
CA TYR A 53 2.13 30.59 -27.42
C TYR A 53 1.76 31.25 -28.76
N GLY A 54 2.75 31.67 -29.56
CA GLY A 54 2.53 32.24 -30.90
C GLY A 54 2.18 33.74 -30.96
N ASP A 55 2.33 34.46 -29.87
CA ASP A 55 2.22 35.93 -29.77
C ASP A 55 3.39 36.69 -30.43
N ILE A 56 4.59 36.10 -30.41
CA ILE A 56 5.79 36.59 -31.08
C ILE A 56 6.33 35.44 -31.93
N VAL A 57 6.56 35.71 -33.22
CA VAL A 57 7.08 34.73 -34.17
C VAL A 57 8.25 35.32 -34.96
N PRO A 58 9.26 34.51 -35.34
CA PRO A 58 10.33 34.97 -36.21
C PRO A 58 9.83 35.08 -37.65
N ASN A 59 9.98 36.26 -38.25
CA ASN A 59 9.59 36.48 -39.64
C ASN A 59 10.71 36.08 -40.61
N THR A 60 11.96 36.27 -40.20
CA THR A 60 13.16 35.88 -40.94
C THR A 60 13.26 34.37 -41.17
N TYR A 61 13.74 33.95 -42.34
CA TYR A 61 14.08 32.54 -42.59
C TYR A 61 15.17 32.03 -41.62
N CYS A 62 16.15 32.89 -41.28
CA CYS A 62 17.15 32.59 -40.27
C CYS A 62 16.52 32.35 -38.89
N GLY A 63 15.64 33.25 -38.43
CA GLY A 63 15.01 33.14 -37.11
C GLY A 63 14.16 31.87 -36.99
N ARG A 64 13.46 31.49 -38.06
CA ARG A 64 12.73 30.21 -38.13
C ARG A 64 13.65 29.00 -38.01
N ALA A 65 14.78 28.98 -38.72
CA ALA A 65 15.76 27.91 -38.61
C ALA A 65 16.32 27.81 -37.18
N MET A 66 16.64 28.94 -36.56
CA MET A 66 17.12 28.99 -35.18
C MET A 66 16.09 28.53 -34.16
N ALA A 67 14.80 28.82 -34.37
CA ALA A 67 13.71 28.33 -33.52
C ALA A 67 13.63 26.79 -33.55
N VAL A 68 13.75 26.17 -34.73
CA VAL A 68 13.78 24.71 -34.88
C VAL A 68 14.98 24.10 -34.16
N ILE A 69 16.18 24.65 -34.36
CA ILE A 69 17.41 24.17 -33.70
C ILE A 69 17.28 24.27 -32.18
N THR A 70 16.75 25.39 -31.68
CA THR A 70 16.53 25.61 -30.24
C THR A 70 15.54 24.61 -29.66
N GLY A 71 14.45 24.33 -30.37
CA GLY A 71 13.47 23.32 -29.97
C GLY A 71 14.10 21.93 -29.81
N ILE A 72 14.92 21.51 -30.79
CA ILE A 72 15.63 20.22 -30.73
C ILE A 72 16.57 20.18 -29.51
N LEU A 73 17.38 21.23 -29.30
CA LEU A 73 18.26 21.31 -28.14
C LEU A 73 17.50 21.32 -26.80
N GLY A 74 16.30 21.93 -26.77
CA GLY A 74 15.37 21.89 -25.64
C GLY A 74 14.93 20.47 -25.29
N THR A 75 14.52 19.70 -26.30
CA THR A 75 14.13 18.29 -26.11
C THR A 75 15.32 17.42 -25.67
N CYS A 76 16.50 17.61 -26.25
CA CYS A 76 17.72 16.89 -25.87
C CYS A 76 18.10 17.17 -24.41
N THR A 77 18.02 18.43 -23.98
CA THR A 77 18.32 18.83 -22.61
C THR A 77 17.30 18.26 -21.64
N SER A 78 16.01 18.32 -21.98
CA SER A 78 14.94 17.77 -21.15
C SER A 78 15.11 16.26 -20.95
N SER A 79 15.44 15.53 -22.02
CA SER A 79 15.78 14.10 -21.95
C SER A 79 16.98 13.83 -21.04
N MET A 80 18.05 14.64 -21.15
CA MET A 80 19.22 14.52 -20.28
C MET A 80 18.88 14.74 -18.81
N VAL A 81 18.06 15.76 -18.49
CA VAL A 81 17.62 16.06 -17.12
C VAL A 81 16.80 14.91 -16.56
N VAL A 82 15.83 14.38 -17.31
CA VAL A 82 15.03 13.22 -16.91
C VAL A 82 15.92 12.01 -16.65
N ALA A 83 16.91 11.74 -17.51
CA ALA A 83 17.83 10.63 -17.31
C ALA A 83 18.73 10.80 -16.06
N VAL A 84 19.17 12.02 -15.75
CA VAL A 84 19.90 12.31 -14.51
C VAL A 84 19.01 12.12 -13.29
N ILE A 85 17.77 12.62 -13.35
CA ILE A 85 16.79 12.47 -12.26
C ILE A 85 16.49 10.99 -12.04
N ALA A 86 16.25 10.21 -13.10
CA ALA A 86 16.02 8.77 -13.00
C ALA A 86 17.18 8.06 -12.27
N ARG A 87 18.43 8.34 -12.66
CA ARG A 87 19.63 7.79 -11.99
C ARG A 87 19.79 8.24 -10.53
N LYS A 88 19.26 9.41 -10.16
CA LYS A 88 19.29 9.92 -8.78
C LYS A 88 18.13 9.35 -7.95
N LEU A 89 17.01 9.02 -8.58
CA LEU A 89 15.86 8.36 -7.96
C LEU A 89 16.06 6.86 -7.80
N GLU A 90 16.93 6.25 -8.60
CA GLU A 90 17.43 4.89 -8.33
C GLU A 90 18.21 4.91 -7.01
N LEU A 91 17.52 4.55 -5.92
CA LEU A 91 18.14 4.38 -4.61
C LEU A 91 19.38 3.52 -4.75
N THR A 92 20.48 3.99 -4.17
CA THR A 92 21.71 3.19 -4.11
C THR A 92 21.42 1.85 -3.43
N ARG A 93 22.18 0.80 -3.74
CA ARG A 93 21.93 -0.54 -3.15
C ARG A 93 21.91 -0.51 -1.62
N ALA A 94 22.70 0.36 -1.00
CA ALA A 94 22.73 0.58 0.43
C ALA A 94 21.43 1.20 0.94
N GLU A 95 20.94 2.27 0.30
CA GLU A 95 19.65 2.89 0.67
C GLU A 95 18.49 1.93 0.50
N LYS A 96 18.47 1.14 -0.59
CA LYS A 96 17.44 0.11 -0.80
C LYS A 96 17.45 -0.94 0.32
N HIS A 97 18.62 -1.34 0.80
CA HIS A 97 18.74 -2.29 1.91
C HIS A 97 18.19 -1.71 3.21
N VAL A 98 18.52 -0.46 3.53
CA VAL A 98 17.99 0.23 4.72
C VAL A 98 16.49 0.45 4.62
N HIS A 99 15.98 0.83 3.44
CA HIS A 99 14.55 0.99 3.21
C HIS A 99 13.79 -0.33 3.38
N ASN A 100 14.30 -1.42 2.81
CA ASN A 100 13.73 -2.75 3.00
C ASN A 100 13.78 -3.16 4.48
N PHE A 101 14.91 -2.96 5.16
CA PHE A 101 15.03 -3.25 6.59
C PHE A 101 14.01 -2.46 7.43
N MET A 102 13.81 -1.18 7.11
CA MET A 102 12.81 -0.34 7.76
C MET A 102 11.39 -0.86 7.50
N MET A 103 11.07 -1.21 6.25
CA MET A 103 9.77 -1.75 5.86
C MET A 103 9.49 -3.09 6.53
N ASP A 104 10.49 -3.99 6.56
CA ASP A 104 10.42 -5.28 7.24
C ASP A 104 10.22 -5.13 8.75
N THR A 105 10.88 -4.14 9.36
CA THR A 105 10.70 -3.80 10.78
C THR A 105 9.29 -3.30 11.05
N GLN A 106 8.69 -2.51 10.15
CA GLN A 106 7.31 -2.04 10.30
C GLN A 106 6.30 -3.16 10.11
N LEU A 107 6.47 -4.00 9.08
CA LEU A 107 5.62 -5.16 8.84
C LEU A 107 5.65 -6.12 10.04
N THR A 108 6.84 -6.41 10.58
CA THR A 108 7.00 -7.27 11.76
C THR A 108 6.30 -6.66 12.98
N LYS A 109 6.40 -5.35 13.18
CA LYS A 109 5.69 -4.68 14.29
C LYS A 109 4.17 -4.78 14.14
N GLN A 110 3.65 -4.60 12.93
CA GLN A 110 2.21 -4.70 12.64
C GLN A 110 1.70 -6.14 12.80
N THR A 111 2.44 -7.14 12.29
CA THR A 111 2.02 -8.55 12.44
C THR A 111 2.06 -8.98 13.90
N THR A 112 3.09 -8.58 14.65
CA THR A 112 3.20 -8.86 16.07
C THR A 112 2.08 -8.17 16.88
N SER A 113 1.78 -6.88 16.64
CA SER A 113 0.67 -6.21 17.33
C SER A 113 -0.67 -6.88 17.05
N ASN A 114 -0.94 -7.20 15.78
CA ASN A 114 -2.18 -7.88 15.39
C ASN A 114 -2.24 -9.29 16.00
N THR A 115 -1.11 -10.00 16.08
CA THR A 115 -1.06 -11.34 16.71
C THR A 115 -1.32 -11.27 18.21
N TYR A 116 -0.76 -10.29 18.91
CA TYR A 116 -1.06 -10.08 20.33
C TYR A 116 -2.54 -9.77 20.56
N GLU A 117 -3.15 -8.95 19.71
CA GLU A 117 -4.58 -8.66 19.76
C GLU A 117 -5.42 -9.94 19.58
N MET A 118 -5.11 -10.75 18.56
CA MET A 118 -5.78 -12.04 18.34
C MET A 118 -5.63 -12.99 19.53
N VAL A 119 -4.43 -13.11 20.10
CA VAL A 119 -4.17 -13.97 21.26
C VAL A 119 -4.93 -13.47 22.48
N HIS A 120 -4.96 -12.16 22.70
CA HIS A 120 -5.69 -11.53 23.80
C HIS A 120 -7.21 -11.75 23.68
N ASP A 121 -7.76 -11.64 22.47
CA ASP A 121 -9.18 -11.89 22.22
C ASP A 121 -9.54 -13.37 22.42
N VAL A 122 -8.67 -14.29 21.97
CA VAL A 122 -8.85 -15.72 22.23
C VAL A 122 -8.80 -16.02 23.72
N GLN A 123 -7.85 -15.43 24.45
CA GLN A 123 -7.71 -15.63 25.90
C GLN A 123 -8.94 -15.11 26.65
N ASN A 124 -9.41 -13.90 26.35
CA ASN A 124 -10.62 -13.33 26.98
C ASN A 124 -11.86 -14.18 26.67
N ASN A 125 -11.99 -14.66 25.43
CA ASN A 125 -13.07 -15.57 25.06
C ASN A 125 -12.96 -16.93 25.77
N GLN A 126 -11.76 -17.45 25.94
CA GLN A 126 -11.50 -18.70 26.64
C GLN A 126 -11.84 -18.59 28.13
N GLU A 127 -11.50 -17.50 28.79
CA GLU A 127 -11.89 -17.24 30.19
C GLU A 127 -13.41 -17.15 30.36
N GLY A 128 -14.09 -16.49 29.42
CA GLY A 128 -15.56 -16.48 29.39
C GLY A 128 -16.16 -17.88 29.20
N LEU A 129 -15.56 -18.70 28.35
CA LEU A 129 -16.01 -20.07 28.09
C LEU A 129 -15.70 -21.02 29.25
N SER A 130 -14.55 -20.87 29.93
CA SER A 130 -14.16 -21.73 31.05
C SER A 130 -15.10 -21.55 32.24
N LEU A 131 -15.47 -20.31 32.57
CA LEU A 131 -16.47 -20.03 33.60
C LEU A 131 -17.82 -20.69 33.29
N ARG A 132 -18.23 -20.66 32.01
CA ARG A 132 -19.46 -21.33 31.56
C ARG A 132 -19.35 -22.85 31.61
N MET A 133 -18.19 -23.40 31.26
CA MET A 133 -17.92 -24.83 31.35
C MET A 133 -18.02 -25.31 32.80
N THR A 134 -17.37 -24.62 33.74
CA THR A 134 -17.45 -24.95 35.17
C THR A 134 -18.86 -24.81 35.75
N ALA A 135 -19.63 -23.80 35.32
CA ALA A 135 -21.03 -23.67 35.72
C ALA A 135 -21.89 -24.85 35.22
N MET A 136 -21.67 -25.30 33.98
CA MET A 136 -22.36 -26.49 33.43
C MET A 136 -21.95 -27.77 34.17
N GLU A 137 -20.67 -27.96 34.49
CA GLU A 137 -20.21 -29.12 35.26
C GLU A 137 -20.85 -29.16 36.65
N TYR A 138 -20.99 -28.00 37.31
CA TYR A 138 -21.66 -27.91 38.60
C TYR A 138 -23.15 -28.30 38.49
N GLN A 139 -23.86 -27.80 37.46
CA GLN A 139 -25.24 -28.21 37.20
C GLN A 139 -25.36 -29.71 36.95
N LEU A 140 -24.43 -30.29 36.18
CA LEU A 140 -24.41 -31.72 35.91
C LEU A 140 -24.16 -32.54 37.17
N ALA A 141 -23.26 -32.09 38.05
CA ALA A 141 -22.98 -32.73 39.32
C ALA A 141 -24.20 -32.70 40.26
N ASP A 142 -24.94 -31.58 40.29
CA ASP A 142 -26.15 -31.47 41.09
C ASP A 142 -27.27 -32.40 40.57
N ILE A 143 -27.47 -32.45 39.24
CA ILE A 143 -28.40 -33.41 38.61
C ILE A 143 -28.00 -34.85 38.95
N ASN A 144 -26.71 -35.18 38.87
CA ASN A 144 -26.22 -36.53 39.19
C ASN A 144 -26.44 -36.89 40.68
N ARG A 145 -26.35 -35.89 41.57
CA ARG A 145 -26.65 -36.03 43.00
C ARG A 145 -28.14 -36.27 43.25
N GLU A 146 -29.03 -35.53 42.58
CA GLU A 146 -30.48 -35.75 42.67
C GLU A 146 -30.88 -37.13 42.15
N LEU A 147 -30.31 -37.58 41.03
CA LEU A 147 -30.50 -38.93 40.51
C LEU A 147 -30.06 -39.99 41.52
N SER A 148 -28.91 -39.82 42.15
CA SER A 148 -28.40 -40.75 43.17
C SER A 148 -29.32 -40.79 44.40
N ALA A 149 -29.85 -39.64 44.84
CA ALA A 149 -30.81 -39.57 45.93
C ALA A 149 -32.15 -40.26 45.58
N LEU A 150 -32.65 -40.07 44.36
CA LEU A 150 -33.84 -40.77 43.84
C LEU A 150 -33.62 -42.29 43.77
N VAL A 151 -32.42 -42.73 43.34
CA VAL A 151 -32.06 -44.15 43.30
C VAL A 151 -32.07 -44.77 44.70
N GLU A 152 -31.58 -44.06 45.72
CA GLU A 152 -31.67 -44.52 47.12
C GLU A 152 -33.11 -44.53 47.64
N PHE A 153 -33.94 -43.52 47.33
CA PHE A 153 -35.35 -43.50 47.74
C PHE A 153 -36.18 -44.63 47.09
N LEU A 154 -35.81 -45.06 45.88
CA LEU A 154 -36.45 -46.18 45.19
C LEU A 154 -35.89 -47.55 45.62
N ARG A 155 -34.76 -47.61 46.32
CA ARG A 155 -34.13 -48.86 46.78
C ARG A 155 -34.99 -49.67 47.77
N PRO A 156 -35.76 -49.10 48.72
CA PRO A 156 -36.68 -49.84 49.58
C PRO A 156 -37.76 -50.62 48.81
N ASN A 157 -38.14 -50.16 47.61
CA ASN A 157 -39.09 -50.87 46.74
C ASN A 157 -38.42 -51.88 45.79
N ARG A 158 -37.08 -51.96 45.73
CA ARG A 158 -36.36 -52.90 44.83
C ARG A 158 -36.29 -54.34 45.34
N ILE A 159 -36.57 -54.62 46.61
CA ILE A 159 -36.71 -56.01 47.05
C ILE A 159 -37.91 -56.68 46.33
N LEU A 160 -38.91 -55.90 45.91
CA LEU A 160 -40.07 -56.43 45.17
C LEU A 160 -39.90 -56.48 43.64
N LYS A 161 -38.98 -55.71 43.04
CA LYS A 161 -38.90 -55.54 41.56
C LYS A 161 -37.70 -56.23 40.90
N ASN A 162 -36.68 -56.63 41.67
CA ASN A 162 -35.47 -57.29 41.16
C ASN A 162 -35.70 -58.74 40.68
N ALA A 163 -36.92 -59.26 40.81
CA ALA A 163 -37.33 -60.50 40.13
C ALA A 163 -37.79 -60.28 38.68
N SER A 164 -37.86 -59.04 38.15
CA SER A 164 -38.64 -58.77 36.91
C SER A 164 -38.00 -57.97 35.77
N LEU A 165 -36.91 -57.20 35.93
CA LEU A 165 -36.36 -56.40 34.82
C LEU A 165 -34.83 -56.23 34.92
N THR A 166 -33.97 -57.13 34.42
CA THR A 166 -33.40 -57.18 33.05
C THR A 166 -33.03 -55.87 32.34
N THR A 167 -33.07 -54.71 32.99
CA THR A 167 -32.62 -53.41 32.41
C THR A 167 -31.19 -53.03 32.85
N SER A 168 -30.36 -54.05 33.12
CA SER A 168 -28.93 -53.88 33.46
C SER A 168 -28.00 -53.80 32.23
N GLY A 169 -28.53 -53.56 31.02
CA GLY A 169 -27.74 -53.63 29.78
C GLY A 169 -27.38 -52.28 29.10
N ILE A 170 -28.04 -51.17 29.45
CA ILE A 170 -27.99 -49.95 28.60
C ILE A 170 -26.99 -48.90 29.09
N ILE A 171 -26.64 -48.87 30.38
CA ILE A 171 -25.80 -47.80 30.95
C ILE A 171 -24.29 -48.03 30.65
N ASN A 172 -23.84 -49.29 30.56
CA ASN A 172 -22.42 -49.60 30.31
C ASN A 172 -21.97 -49.43 28.84
N SER A 173 -22.90 -49.23 27.90
CA SER A 173 -22.58 -49.02 26.48
C SER A 173 -22.29 -47.55 26.16
N HIS A 174 -22.94 -46.61 26.87
CA HIS A 174 -22.77 -45.18 26.62
C HIS A 174 -21.40 -44.67 27.10
N ASP A 175 -20.90 -45.21 28.21
CA ASP A 175 -19.65 -44.78 28.85
C ASP A 175 -18.40 -45.12 27.99
N ASN A 176 -18.41 -46.27 27.32
CA ASN A 176 -17.35 -46.67 26.39
C ASN A 176 -17.32 -45.83 25.10
N THR A 177 -18.44 -45.20 24.73
CA THR A 177 -18.56 -44.42 23.49
C THR A 177 -18.07 -42.98 23.68
N VAL A 178 -18.31 -42.40 24.86
CA VAL A 178 -17.79 -41.07 25.24
C VAL A 178 -16.28 -41.13 25.47
N ARG A 179 -15.79 -42.18 26.15
CA ARG A 179 -14.36 -42.36 26.43
C ARG A 179 -13.51 -42.55 25.17
N ARG A 180 -14.07 -43.13 24.11
CA ARG A 180 -13.40 -43.23 22.80
C ARG A 180 -13.30 -41.89 22.06
N ARG A 181 -14.24 -40.96 22.27
CA ARG A 181 -14.19 -39.64 21.63
C ARG A 181 -13.15 -38.72 22.26
N CYS A 182 -12.98 -38.74 23.59
CA CYS A 182 -11.93 -37.94 24.24
C CYS A 182 -10.52 -38.35 23.81
N ASN A 183 -10.24 -39.66 23.74
CA ASN A 183 -8.90 -40.13 23.35
C ASN A 183 -8.57 -39.91 21.86
N ALA A 184 -9.56 -39.65 21.00
CA ALA A 184 -9.33 -39.36 19.59
C ALA A 184 -8.96 -37.89 19.33
N VAL A 185 -9.41 -36.98 20.20
CA VAL A 185 -9.13 -35.54 20.06
C VAL A 185 -7.71 -35.17 20.53
N GLU A 186 -7.16 -35.93 21.48
CA GLU A 186 -5.83 -35.66 22.05
C GLU A 186 -4.64 -36.18 21.21
N VAL A 187 -4.92 -36.80 20.06
CA VAL A 187 -3.90 -37.31 19.13
C VAL A 187 -3.81 -36.44 17.85
N GLU A 188 -4.71 -35.46 17.68
CA GLU A 188 -4.80 -34.62 16.48
C GLU A 188 -4.43 -33.13 16.69
N SER A 189 -3.87 -32.78 17.85
CA SER A 189 -3.35 -31.45 18.23
C SER A 189 -1.90 -31.53 18.68
#